data_AF-A0A1E3XGB4-F1
#
_entry.id   AF-A0A1E3XGB4-F1
#
_cell.length_a   1.000
_cell.length_b   1.000
_cell.length_c   1.000
_cell.angle_alpha   90.00
_cell.angle_beta   90.00
_cell.angle_gamma   90.00
#
_symmetry.space_group_name_H-M   'P 1'
#
loop_
_entity.id
_entity.type
_entity.pdbx_description
1 polymer ?
#
loop_
_entity_poly.entity_id
_entity_poly.type
_entity_poly.pdbx_seq_one_letter_code
_entity_poly.pdbx_strand_id
1 'polypeptide(L)'
;MKINKKVMLLNIFKAAMFALLIISGMQSSRASEVDILIQELKDENSYVRWRAAETLGKIGDSRAVDPLIAAMKDKDEEVRMGAA
;
A
#
# COMPACT_ATOMS: atom_id res chain seq x y z
N MET A 1 -14.89 -20.52 -12.84
CA MET A 1 -14.62 -19.20 -12.22
C MET A 1 -14.53 -18.16 -13.34
N LYS A 2 -15.56 -17.35 -13.57
CA LYS A 2 -15.57 -16.33 -14.64
C LYS A 2 -14.81 -15.11 -14.15
N ILE A 3 -13.55 -14.96 -14.56
CA ILE A 3 -12.80 -13.73 -14.29
C ILE A 3 -13.51 -12.59 -15.01
N ASN A 4 -13.93 -11.57 -14.26
CA ASN A 4 -14.64 -10.43 -14.80
C ASN A 4 -13.72 -9.69 -15.80
N LYS A 5 -14.20 -9.43 -17.02
CA LYS A 5 -13.42 -8.75 -18.06
C LYS A 5 -12.81 -7.43 -17.56
N LYS A 6 -13.48 -6.71 -16.64
CA LYS A 6 -12.96 -5.50 -15.99
C LYS A 6 -11.75 -5.78 -15.09
N VAL A 7 -11.78 -6.87 -14.33
CA VAL A 7 -10.69 -7.31 -13.43
C VAL A 7 -9.49 -7.80 -14.25
N MET A 8 -9.74 -8.54 -15.34
CA MET A 8 -8.70 -8.96 -16.27
C MET A 8 -8.05 -7.76 -16.95
N LEU A 9 -8.83 -6.78 -17.41
CA LEU A 9 -8.32 -5.56 -18.02
C LEU A 9 -7.49 -4.75 -17.02
N LEU A 10 -7.98 -4.57 -15.78
CA LEU A 10 -7.26 -3.87 -14.72
C LEU A 10 -5.92 -4.52 -14.39
N ASN A 11 -5.86 -5.86 -14.37
CA ASN A 11 -4.62 -6.60 -14.11
C ASN A 11 -3.62 -6.48 -15.26
N ILE A 12 -4.09 -6.52 -16.51
CA ILE A 12 -3.24 -6.33 -17.70
C ILE A 12 -2.71 -4.90 -17.76
N PHE A 13 -3.54 -3.90 -17.46
CA PHE A 13 -3.11 -2.50 -17.39
C PHE A 13 -2.07 -2.28 -16.28
N LYS A 14 -2.26 -2.87 -15.09
CA LYS A 14 -1.28 -2.80 -13.99
C LYS A 14 0.06 -3.42 -14.37
N ALA A 15 0.06 -4.58 -15.03
CA ALA A 15 1.29 -5.27 -15.47
C ALA A 15 2.03 -4.52 -16.59
N ALA A 16 1.30 -3.99 -17.59
CA ALA A 16 1.88 -3.21 -18.68
C ALA A 16 2.45 -1.87 -18.21
N MET A 17 1.76 -1.20 -17.29
CA MET A 17 2.25 0.03 -16.66
C MET A 17 3.56 -0.22 -15.90
N PHE A 18 3.67 -1.36 -15.19
CA PHE A 18 4.90 -1.75 -14.50
C PHE A 18 6.08 -1.94 -15.46
N ALA A 19 5.87 -2.60 -16.60
CA ALA A 19 6.91 -2.84 -17.60
C ALA A 19 7.41 -1.54 -18.28
N LEU A 20 6.51 -0.57 -18.50
CA LEU A 20 6.86 0.72 -19.10
C LEU A 20 7.65 1.62 -18.13
N LEU A 21 7.40 1.52 -16.83
CA LEU A 21 8.10 2.31 -15.79
C LEU A 21 9.58 1.93 -15.63
N ILE A 22 9.94 0.68 -15.91
CA ILE A 22 11.32 0.17 -15.79
C ILE A 22 12.24 0.73 -16.90
N ILE A 23 11.68 1.08 -18.06
CA ILE A 23 12.46 1.43 -19.26
C ILE A 23 12.90 2.92 -19.25
N SER A 24 12.23 3.80 -18.49
CA SER A 24 12.46 5.24 -18.58
C SER A 24 13.23 5.88 -17.42
N GLY A 25 13.89 5.10 -16.56
CA GLY A 25 14.97 5.58 -15.68
C GLY A 25 14.76 6.96 -15.02
N MET A 26 13.57 7.29 -14.52
CA MET A 26 13.28 8.54 -13.81
C MET A 26 12.12 8.34 -12.82
N GLN A 27 12.47 8.08 -11.57
CA GLN A 27 11.61 8.27 -10.41
C GLN A 27 11.28 9.75 -10.24
N SER A 28 10.22 10.26 -10.87
CA SER A 28 9.64 11.56 -10.51
C SER A 28 8.27 11.77 -11.12
N SER A 29 7.25 11.16 -10.53
CA SER A 29 6.04 11.92 -10.16
C SER A 29 5.21 11.22 -9.07
N ARG A 30 5.37 11.76 -7.84
CA ARG A 30 4.32 12.23 -6.92
C ARG A 30 3.53 11.26 -6.02
N ALA A 31 4.16 10.22 -5.51
CA ALA A 31 3.95 9.77 -4.13
C ALA A 31 5.25 9.08 -3.69
N SER A 32 5.83 9.47 -2.56
CA SER A 32 6.90 8.65 -2.00
C SER A 32 6.33 7.28 -1.63
N GLU A 33 7.15 6.24 -1.62
CA GLU A 33 6.72 4.90 -1.21
C GLU A 33 6.02 4.91 0.15
N VAL A 34 6.46 5.78 1.05
CA VAL A 34 5.81 6.07 2.35
C VAL A 34 4.39 6.61 2.17
N ASP A 35 4.16 7.55 1.24
CA ASP A 35 2.82 8.10 1.01
C ASP A 35 1.86 7.03 0.46
N ILE A 36 2.36 6.11 -0.37
CA ILE A 36 1.58 4.97 -0.88
C ILE A 36 1.18 4.07 0.27
N LEU A 37 2.13 3.67 1.12
CA LEU A 37 1.86 2.82 2.28
C LEU A 37 0.89 3.50 3.26
N ILE A 38 0.97 4.83 3.43
CA ILE A 38 0.01 5.59 4.24
C ILE A 38 -1.41 5.49 3.66
N GLN A 39 -1.58 5.44 2.33
CA GLN A 39 -2.90 5.19 1.74
C GLN A 39 -3.36 3.75 1.94
N GLU A 40 -2.44 2.78 1.87
CA GLU A 40 -2.76 1.36 2.07
C GLU A 40 -3.25 1.04 3.49
N LEU A 41 -2.90 1.86 4.50
CA LEU A 41 -3.52 1.82 5.83
C LEU A 41 -5.04 2.05 5.84
N LYS A 42 -5.64 2.46 4.72
CA LYS A 42 -7.09 2.66 4.58
C LYS A 42 -7.75 1.62 3.67
N ASP A 43 -7.01 0.61 3.23
CA ASP A 43 -7.55 -0.43 2.36
C ASP A 43 -8.65 -1.24 3.06
N GLU A 44 -9.65 -1.69 2.30
CA GLU A 44 -10.75 -2.49 2.84
C GLU A 44 -10.25 -3.83 3.40
N ASN A 45 -9.20 -4.39 2.80
CA ASN A 45 -8.58 -5.64 3.20
C ASN A 45 -7.63 -5.43 4.39
N SER A 46 -7.91 -6.08 5.52
CA SER A 46 -7.07 -5.97 6.71
C SER A 46 -5.65 -6.49 6.52
N TYR A 47 -5.45 -7.47 5.64
CA TYR A 47 -4.10 -7.94 5.30
C TYR A 47 -3.24 -6.84 4.66
N VAL A 48 -3.83 -6.04 3.78
CA VAL A 48 -3.14 -4.91 3.13
C VAL A 48 -2.80 -3.85 4.17
N ARG A 49 -3.76 -3.49 5.04
CA ARG A 49 -3.52 -2.54 6.14
C ARG A 49 -2.42 -3.01 7.09
N TRP A 50 -2.42 -4.30 7.46
CA TRP A 50 -1.42 -4.89 8.34
C TRP A 50 -0.01 -4.80 7.74
N ARG A 51 0.13 -5.21 6.47
CA ARG A 51 1.41 -5.13 5.75
C ARG A 51 1.91 -3.70 5.60
N ALA A 52 1.00 -2.75 5.37
CA ALA A 52 1.33 -1.34 5.31
C ALA A 52 1.84 -0.82 6.68
N ALA A 53 1.14 -1.15 7.77
CA ALA A 53 1.56 -0.77 9.13
C ALA A 53 2.94 -1.34 9.47
N GLU A 54 3.15 -2.64 9.26
CA GLU A 54 4.42 -3.31 9.53
C GLU A 54 5.58 -2.69 8.72
N THR A 55 5.33 -2.38 7.44
CA THR A 55 6.35 -1.82 6.55
C THR A 55 6.68 -0.39 6.94
N LEU A 56 5.68 0.44 7.24
CA LEU A 56 5.88 1.82 7.69
C LEU A 56 6.66 1.89 9.00
N GLY A 57 6.38 1.00 9.96
CA GLY A 57 7.14 0.89 11.20
C GLY A 57 8.62 0.56 10.96
N LYS A 58 8.92 -0.33 10.00
CA LYS A 58 10.30 -0.67 9.60
C LYS A 58 11.02 0.45 8.86
N ILE A 59 10.30 1.23 8.05
CA ILE A 59 10.89 2.38 7.33
C ILE A 59 11.30 3.48 8.31
N GLY A 60 10.49 3.74 9.35
CA GLY A 60 10.78 4.76 10.36
C GLY A 60 10.68 6.20 9.85
N ASP A 61 9.96 6.43 8.75
CA ASP A 61 9.71 7.78 8.24
C ASP A 61 8.72 8.52 9.14
N SER A 62 9.11 9.73 9.58
CA SER A 62 8.31 10.58 10.46
C SER A 62 6.90 10.88 9.95
N ARG A 63 6.67 10.86 8.63
CA ARG A 63 5.35 11.10 8.02
C ARG A 63 4.34 9.99 8.33
N ALA A 64 4.82 8.80 8.70
CA ALA A 64 3.99 7.66 9.02
C ALA A 64 3.53 7.62 10.47
N VAL A 65 4.04 8.49 11.35
CA VAL A 65 3.75 8.46 12.79
C VAL A 65 2.27 8.62 13.08
N ASP A 66 1.62 9.68 12.61
CA ASP A 66 0.19 9.90 12.85
C ASP A 66 -0.70 8.80 12.21
N PRO A 67 -0.44 8.36 10.95
CA PRO A 67 -1.13 7.21 10.36
C PRO A 67 -0.98 5.91 11.17
N LEU A 68 0.20 5.61 11.69
CA LEU A 68 0.45 4.42 12.52
C LEU A 68 -0.28 4.50 13.86
N ILE A 69 -0.29 5.66 14.52
CA ILE A 69 -1.07 5.88 15.75
C ILE A 69 -2.57 5.62 15.50
N ALA A 70 -3.09 5.98 14.33
CA ALA A 70 -4.46 5.66 13.96
C ALA A 70 -4.65 4.14 13.73
N ALA A 71 -3.69 3.47 13.08
CA ALA A 71 -3.72 2.03 12.83
C ALA A 71 -3.67 1.18 14.12
N MET A 72 -3.07 1.69 15.21
CA MET A 72 -3.13 1.04 16.53
C MET A 72 -4.56 0.92 17.09
N LYS A 73 -5.55 1.61 16.50
CA LYS A 73 -6.97 1.55 16.86
C LYS A 73 -7.81 0.79 15.82
N ASP A 74 -7.17 0.10 14.87
CA ASP A 74 -7.88 -0.68 13.86
C ASP A 74 -8.72 -1.79 14.50
N LYS A 75 -9.83 -2.14 13.84
CA LYS A 75 -10.72 -3.23 14.26
C LYS A 75 -10.03 -4.59 14.22
N ASP A 76 -9.09 -4.78 13.30
CA ASP A 76 -8.35 -6.01 13.10
C ASP A 76 -7.11 -6.05 14.01
N GLU A 77 -6.90 -7.17 14.70
CA GLU A 77 -5.82 -7.33 15.67
C GLU A 77 -4.43 -7.34 15.04
N GLU A 78 -4.28 -7.97 13.87
CA GLU A 78 -3.00 -8.04 13.17
C GLU A 78 -2.57 -6.63 12.74
N VAL A 79 -3.52 -5.80 12.28
CA VAL A 79 -3.25 -4.41 11.92
C VAL A 79 -2.76 -3.61 13.13
N ARG A 80 -3.36 -3.80 14.32
CA ARG A 80 -2.89 -3.15 15.55
C ARG A 80 -1.50 -3.61 15.94
N MET A 81 -1.21 -4.91 15.83
CA MET A 81 0.11 -5.47 16.12
C MET A 81 1.18 -4.95 15.16
N GLY A 82 0.86 -4.80 13.87
CA GLY A 82 1.78 -4.26 12.88
C GLY A 82 2.07 -2.77 13.05
N ALA A 83 1.23 -2.03 13.77
CA ALA A 83 1.36 -0.60 14.02
C ALA A 83 2.09 -0.25 15.34
N ALA A 84 2.34 -1.23 16.19
CA ALA A 84 3.00 -1.07 17.50
C ALA A 84 4.53 -1.12 17.37
#